data_AF-A0A1Q7SF74-F1
#
_entry.id   AF-A0A1Q7SF74-F1
#
_cell.length_a   1.000
_cell.length_b   1.000
_cell.length_c   1.000
_cell.angle_alpha   90.00
_cell.angle_beta   90.00
_cell.angle_gamma   90.00
#
_symmetry.space_group_name_H-M   'P 1'
#
loop_
_entity.id
_entity.type
_entity.pdbx_description
1 polymer ?
#
loop_
_entity_poly.entity_id
_entity_poly.type
_entity_poly.pdbx_seq_one_letter_code
_entity_poly.pdbx_strand_id
1 'polypeptide(L)'
;MLATFKTWLKTIIFYEILVGMNATLRHLLHYKPITLQYPHEKRTLPDSYRGMLSLLRYDDGIEKCVGCDLCEAACPSRVIKVISAEVPGEPTKRYAKEYYMDMTRCLFCGLCVQACPVDALGMTREYEWAVYDKRHLYLNKEQLLAIGDRAFPVREKRLELQHPNVAFFNVAFTHLPPKNS
;
A
#
# COMPACT_ATOMS: atom_id res chain seq x y z
N MET A 1 60.40 -25.00 -3.39
CA MET A 1 60.19 -26.28 -4.09
C MET A 1 59.01 -27.07 -3.49
N LEU A 2 58.99 -27.35 -2.19
CA LEU A 2 57.88 -28.06 -1.51
C LEU A 2 56.53 -27.33 -1.55
N ALA A 3 56.52 -26.00 -1.45
CA ALA A 3 55.28 -25.20 -1.50
C ALA A 3 54.59 -25.31 -2.88
N THR A 4 55.37 -25.25 -3.95
CA THR A 4 54.88 -25.32 -5.35
C THR A 4 54.29 -26.68 -5.68
N PHE A 5 54.89 -27.76 -5.20
CA PHE A 5 54.40 -29.13 -5.37
C PHE A 5 53.05 -29.36 -4.68
N LYS A 6 52.87 -28.81 -3.47
CA LYS A 6 51.62 -28.92 -2.70
C LYS A 6 50.46 -28.20 -3.38
N THR A 7 50.71 -27.04 -3.98
CA THR A 7 49.71 -26.30 -4.76
C THR A 7 49.35 -27.04 -6.04
N TRP A 8 50.35 -27.58 -6.75
CA TRP A 8 50.14 -28.37 -7.96
C TRP A 8 49.30 -29.63 -7.71
N LEU A 9 49.54 -30.34 -6.59
CA LEU A 9 48.76 -31.50 -6.18
C LEU A 9 47.30 -31.14 -5.85
N LYS A 10 47.07 -30.00 -5.18
CA LYS A 10 45.72 -29.48 -4.90
C LYS A 10 44.94 -29.14 -6.17
N THR A 11 45.62 -28.63 -7.19
CA THR A 11 45.02 -28.30 -8.49
C THR A 11 44.63 -29.56 -9.27
N ILE A 12 45.47 -30.60 -9.29
CA ILE A 12 45.17 -31.87 -9.97
C ILE A 12 44.05 -32.65 -9.28
N ILE A 13 43.99 -32.62 -7.94
CA ILE A 13 42.95 -33.26 -7.13
C ILE A 13 41.64 -32.46 -7.13
N PHE A 14 41.61 -31.28 -7.77
CA PHE A 14 40.46 -30.37 -7.80
C PHE A 14 39.87 -30.14 -6.39
N TYR A 15 40.74 -29.98 -5.40
CA TYR A 15 40.35 -29.92 -3.98
C TYR A 15 39.31 -28.82 -3.71
N GLU A 16 39.44 -27.66 -4.37
CA GLU A 16 38.49 -26.55 -4.26
C GLU A 16 37.08 -26.92 -4.78
N ILE A 17 36.98 -27.74 -5.82
CA ILE A 17 35.70 -28.22 -6.36
C ILE A 17 35.04 -29.17 -5.35
N LEU A 18 35.81 -30.06 -4.73
CA LEU A 18 35.31 -30.97 -3.71
C LEU A 18 34.81 -30.22 -2.46
N VAL A 19 35.52 -29.18 -2.04
CA VAL A 19 35.08 -28.30 -0.95
C VAL A 19 33.76 -27.60 -1.32
N GLY A 20 33.64 -27.10 -2.55
CA GLY A 20 32.41 -26.51 -3.07
C GLY A 20 31.23 -27.51 -3.13
N MET A 21 31.48 -28.72 -3.64
CA MET A 21 30.47 -29.79 -3.71
C MET A 21 30.03 -30.26 -2.32
N ASN A 22 30.92 -30.27 -1.33
CA ASN A 22 30.54 -30.60 0.04
C ASN A 22 29.58 -29.54 0.63
N ALA A 23 29.80 -28.26 0.33
CA ALA A 23 28.88 -27.20 0.73
C ALA A 23 27.51 -27.34 0.05
N THR A 24 27.46 -27.61 -1.26
CA THR A 24 26.19 -27.82 -1.97
C THR A 24 25.46 -29.07 -1.49
N LEU A 25 26.18 -30.19 -1.26
CA LEU A 25 25.60 -31.42 -0.73
C LEU A 25 25.04 -31.22 0.69
N ARG A 26 25.72 -30.42 1.51
CA ARG A 26 25.20 -30.04 2.83
C ARG A 26 23.90 -29.25 2.72
N HIS A 27 23.82 -28.28 1.81
CA HIS A 27 22.59 -27.53 1.55
C HIS A 27 21.45 -28.41 1.04
N LEU A 28 21.74 -29.37 0.18
CA LEU A 28 20.75 -30.31 -0.36
C LEU A 28 20.17 -31.25 0.71
N LEU A 29 21.02 -31.76 1.61
CA LEU A 29 20.62 -32.80 2.57
C LEU A 29 20.17 -32.27 3.93
N HIS A 30 20.74 -31.15 4.40
CA HIS A 30 20.51 -30.68 5.78
C HIS A 30 19.52 -29.51 5.89
N TYR A 31 19.32 -28.73 4.83
CA TYR A 31 18.49 -27.53 4.89
C TYR A 31 17.10 -27.79 4.31
N LYS A 32 16.06 -27.42 5.06
CA LYS A 32 14.70 -27.43 4.55
C LYS A 32 14.46 -26.22 3.64
N PRO A 33 13.70 -26.37 2.55
CA PRO A 33 13.39 -25.26 1.67
C PRO A 33 12.52 -24.22 2.39
N ILE A 34 12.84 -22.93 2.21
CA ILE A 34 12.10 -21.78 2.76
C ILE A 34 10.95 -21.33 1.84
N THR A 35 10.70 -22.07 0.76
CA THR A 35 9.69 -21.76 -0.25
C THR A 35 8.29 -21.90 0.32
N LEU A 36 7.41 -20.95 0.00
CA LEU A 36 5.98 -21.02 0.30
C LEU A 36 5.24 -21.48 -0.96
N GLN A 37 4.19 -22.27 -0.79
CA GLN A 37 3.39 -22.76 -1.91
C GLN A 37 2.33 -21.73 -2.33
N TYR A 38 2.75 -20.67 -3.03
CA TYR A 38 1.83 -19.72 -3.64
C TYR A 38 1.00 -20.43 -4.73
N PRO A 39 -0.34 -20.24 -4.82
CA PRO A 39 -1.17 -19.25 -4.12
C PRO A 39 -1.84 -19.74 -2.83
N HIS A 40 -1.65 -21.00 -2.43
CA HIS A 40 -2.31 -21.61 -1.28
C HIS A 40 -1.78 -21.07 0.05
N GLU A 41 -0.48 -20.82 0.13
CA GLU A 41 0.19 -20.25 1.30
C GLU A 41 0.76 -18.88 0.93
N LYS A 42 0.31 -17.84 1.65
CA LYS A 42 0.74 -16.45 1.46
C LYS A 42 1.46 -15.94 2.71
N ARG A 43 2.40 -15.02 2.52
CA ARG A 43 3.09 -14.36 3.64
C ARG A 43 2.14 -13.43 4.36
N THR A 44 2.27 -13.37 5.69
CA THR A 44 1.63 -12.33 6.49
C THR A 44 2.32 -11.00 6.20
N LEU A 45 1.58 -10.06 5.63
CA LEU A 45 2.07 -8.70 5.38
C LEU A 45 2.11 -7.90 6.70
N PRO A 46 2.97 -6.89 6.82
CA PRO A 46 2.88 -5.93 7.92
C PRO A 46 1.61 -5.08 7.80
N ASP A 47 1.18 -4.47 8.91
CA ASP A 47 -0.01 -3.61 8.94
C ASP A 47 0.19 -2.33 8.13
N SER A 48 1.42 -1.81 8.11
CA SER A 48 1.85 -0.64 7.33
C SER A 48 2.13 -0.93 5.85
N TYR A 49 1.71 -2.10 5.35
CA TYR A 49 1.92 -2.47 3.95
C TYR A 49 1.21 -1.49 3.00
N ARG A 50 1.89 -1.19 1.88
CA ARG A 50 1.43 -0.24 0.86
C ARG A 50 1.00 -0.99 -0.40
N GLY A 51 -0.26 -1.42 -0.42
CA GLY A 51 -0.88 -2.07 -1.58
C GLY A 51 -1.76 -1.12 -2.39
N MET A 52 -2.85 -1.64 -2.92
CA MET A 52 -3.80 -0.90 -3.75
C MET A 52 -4.39 0.32 -3.01
N LEU A 53 -4.54 1.44 -3.71
CA LEU A 53 -5.17 2.63 -3.14
C LEU A 53 -6.70 2.50 -3.17
N SER A 54 -7.34 3.06 -2.14
CA SER A 54 -8.79 3.07 -1.98
C SER A 54 -9.28 4.41 -1.46
N LEU A 55 -10.52 4.75 -1.81
CA LEU A 55 -11.27 5.82 -1.17
C LEU A 55 -12.16 5.24 -0.09
N LEU A 56 -12.28 5.93 1.03
CA LEU A 56 -13.00 5.46 2.20
C LEU A 56 -14.34 6.18 2.39
N ARG A 57 -15.28 5.46 2.98
CA ARG A 57 -16.56 5.97 3.47
C ARG A 57 -16.58 5.99 4.99
N TYR A 58 -17.43 6.83 5.56
CA TYR A 58 -17.86 6.71 6.95
C TYR A 58 -18.78 5.48 7.12
N ASP A 59 -19.10 5.16 8.37
CA ASP A 59 -20.11 4.17 8.74
C ASP A 59 -21.49 4.45 8.11
N ASP A 60 -21.88 5.72 8.04
CA ASP A 60 -23.13 6.17 7.37
C ASP A 60 -23.14 5.94 5.84
N GLY A 61 -22.05 5.44 5.26
CA GLY A 61 -21.92 5.19 3.83
C GLY A 61 -21.62 6.45 3.00
N ILE A 62 -21.53 7.62 3.61
CA ILE A 62 -21.10 8.84 2.93
C ILE A 62 -19.58 8.84 2.78
N GLU A 63 -19.09 9.29 1.63
CA GLU A 63 -17.64 9.37 1.39
C GLU A 63 -16.93 10.34 2.34
N LYS A 64 -15.67 10.02 2.67
CA LYS A 64 -14.81 10.89 3.48
C LYS A 64 -14.19 12.03 2.66
N CYS A 65 -14.07 11.88 1.35
CA CYS A 65 -13.36 12.84 0.50
C CYS A 65 -14.14 14.15 0.35
N VAL A 66 -13.52 15.27 0.72
CA VAL A 66 -14.11 16.62 0.61
C VAL A 66 -13.72 17.37 -0.67
N GLY A 67 -12.96 16.75 -1.58
CA GLY A 67 -12.50 17.40 -2.81
C GLY A 67 -11.57 18.59 -2.57
N CYS A 68 -10.60 18.46 -1.65
CA CYS A 68 -9.63 19.52 -1.34
C CYS A 68 -8.41 19.55 -2.27
N ASP A 69 -8.24 18.54 -3.13
CA ASP A 69 -7.17 18.43 -4.14
C ASP A 69 -5.72 18.38 -3.58
N LEU A 70 -5.53 18.33 -2.26
CA LEU A 70 -4.20 18.19 -1.62
C LEU A 70 -3.49 16.91 -2.06
N CYS A 71 -4.23 15.81 -2.25
CA CYS A 71 -3.64 14.54 -2.68
C CYS A 71 -3.12 14.58 -4.13
N GLU A 72 -3.73 15.39 -5.01
CA GLU A 72 -3.23 15.65 -6.37
C GLU A 72 -1.93 16.45 -6.31
N ALA A 73 -1.87 17.50 -5.48
CA ALA A 73 -0.68 18.31 -5.29
C ALA A 73 0.49 17.53 -4.66
N ALA A 74 0.21 16.66 -3.69
CA ALA A 74 1.21 15.86 -3.00
C ALA A 74 1.77 14.69 -3.85
N CYS A 75 1.11 14.34 -4.95
CA CYS A 75 1.50 13.20 -5.77
C CYS A 75 2.75 13.51 -6.62
N PRO A 76 3.91 12.84 -6.40
CA PRO A 76 5.12 13.13 -7.16
C PRO A 76 5.02 12.76 -8.64
N SER A 77 4.25 11.72 -8.98
CA SER A 77 4.04 11.27 -10.36
C SER A 77 2.78 11.83 -11.03
N ARG A 78 2.02 12.71 -10.34
CA ARG A 78 0.80 13.37 -10.83
C ARG A 78 -0.17 12.39 -11.50
N VAL A 79 -0.53 11.33 -10.78
CA VAL A 79 -1.46 10.30 -11.28
C VAL A 79 -2.90 10.50 -10.84
N ILE A 80 -3.10 11.38 -9.87
CA ILE A 80 -4.40 11.68 -9.29
C ILE A 80 -4.96 12.92 -9.97
N LYS A 81 -6.24 12.88 -10.34
CA LYS A 81 -7.00 14.05 -10.76
C LYS A 81 -8.26 14.15 -9.94
N VAL A 82 -8.48 15.30 -9.30
CA VAL A 82 -9.69 15.57 -8.51
C VAL A 82 -10.45 16.74 -9.12
N ILE A 83 -11.76 16.58 -9.26
CA ILE A 83 -12.68 17.63 -9.67
C ILE A 83 -13.68 17.82 -8.54
N SER A 84 -13.60 18.94 -7.85
CA SER A 84 -14.44 19.26 -6.70
C SER A 84 -15.74 19.98 -7.11
N ALA A 85 -16.80 19.74 -6.35
CA ALA A 85 -18.09 20.42 -6.50
C ALA A 85 -18.68 20.74 -5.12
N GLU A 86 -19.61 21.69 -5.10
CA GLU A 86 -20.36 22.08 -3.90
C GLU A 86 -21.66 21.29 -3.79
N VAL A 87 -22.07 20.97 -2.56
CA VAL A 87 -23.35 20.30 -2.32
C VAL A 87 -24.47 21.32 -2.54
N PRO A 88 -25.44 21.05 -3.42
CA PRO A 88 -26.57 21.96 -3.64
C PRO A 88 -27.32 22.21 -2.32
N GLY A 89 -27.48 23.49 -1.94
CA GLY A 89 -28.16 23.89 -0.71
C GLY A 89 -27.28 23.99 0.54
N GLU A 90 -26.02 23.53 0.48
CA GLU A 90 -25.06 23.65 1.58
C GLU A 90 -23.70 24.15 1.07
N PRO A 91 -23.54 25.47 0.83
CA PRO A 91 -22.36 26.03 0.15
C PRO A 91 -21.03 25.80 0.88
N THR A 92 -21.08 25.47 2.18
CA THR A 92 -19.89 25.17 2.97
C THR A 92 -19.39 23.73 2.77
N LYS A 93 -20.23 22.80 2.29
CA LYS A 93 -19.85 21.39 2.11
C LYS A 93 -19.43 21.14 0.67
N ARG A 94 -18.24 20.56 0.53
CA ARG A 94 -17.64 20.19 -0.76
C ARG A 94 -17.42 18.68 -0.83
N TYR A 95 -17.46 18.16 -2.05
CA TYR A 95 -17.19 16.76 -2.35
C TYR A 95 -16.41 16.63 -3.66
N ALA A 96 -15.76 15.48 -3.87
CA ALA A 96 -15.10 15.20 -5.13
C ALA A 96 -16.16 14.71 -6.14
N LYS A 97 -16.57 15.54 -7.11
CA LYS A 97 -17.49 15.11 -8.17
C LYS A 97 -16.87 13.98 -8.99
N GLU A 98 -15.63 14.17 -9.41
CA GLU A 98 -14.86 13.15 -10.14
C GLU A 98 -13.50 12.97 -9.46
N TYR A 99 -13.05 11.72 -9.45
CA TYR A 99 -11.76 11.34 -8.93
C TYR A 99 -11.18 10.27 -9.85
N TYR A 100 -10.03 10.54 -10.44
CA TYR A 100 -9.34 9.61 -11.33
C TYR A 100 -7.96 9.30 -10.78
N MET A 101 -7.56 8.04 -10.90
CA MET A 101 -6.24 7.59 -10.51
C MET A 101 -5.65 6.64 -11.55
N ASP A 102 -4.47 7.00 -12.06
CA ASP A 102 -3.72 6.16 -12.99
C ASP A 102 -2.74 5.25 -12.21
N MET A 103 -3.12 4.00 -12.02
CA MET A 103 -2.30 3.03 -11.29
C MET A 103 -1.06 2.60 -12.06
N THR A 104 -0.98 2.87 -13.38
CA THR A 104 0.16 2.47 -14.23
C THR A 104 1.40 3.31 -13.95
N ARG A 105 1.22 4.52 -13.43
CA ARG A 105 2.29 5.47 -13.06
C ARG A 105 2.41 5.68 -11.55
N CYS A 106 1.60 4.98 -10.75
CA CYS A 106 1.61 5.11 -9.31
C CYS A 106 2.86 4.45 -8.73
N LEU A 107 3.55 5.15 -7.81
CA LEU A 107 4.76 4.64 -7.15
C LEU A 107 4.46 3.95 -5.81
N PHE A 108 3.18 3.87 -5.40
CA PHE A 108 2.76 3.32 -4.10
C PHE A 108 3.49 3.94 -2.89
N CYS A 109 3.89 5.21 -3.00
CA CYS A 109 4.65 5.91 -1.98
C CYS A 109 3.85 6.31 -0.73
N GLY A 110 2.51 6.32 -0.79
CA GLY A 110 1.64 6.67 0.34
C GLY A 110 1.57 8.15 0.71
N LEU A 111 2.23 9.04 -0.03
CA LEU A 111 2.22 10.49 0.25
C LEU A 111 0.82 11.10 0.17
N CYS A 112 -0.02 10.62 -0.76
CA CYS A 112 -1.41 11.06 -0.89
C CYS A 112 -2.28 10.69 0.32
N VAL A 113 -1.98 9.59 1.01
CA VAL A 113 -2.66 9.21 2.26
C VAL A 113 -2.25 10.14 3.38
N GLN A 114 -0.95 10.41 3.53
CA GLN A 114 -0.43 11.30 4.56
C GLN A 114 -0.85 12.77 4.35
N ALA A 115 -0.98 13.20 3.10
CA ALA A 115 -1.43 14.55 2.76
C ALA A 115 -2.93 14.76 2.96
N CYS A 116 -3.72 13.69 3.16
CA CYS A 116 -5.16 13.80 3.28
C CYS A 116 -5.55 14.33 4.67
N PRO A 117 -6.18 15.50 4.79
CA PRO A 117 -6.53 16.08 6.10
C PRO A 117 -7.70 15.36 6.80
N VAL A 118 -8.47 14.56 6.04
CA VAL A 118 -9.69 13.89 6.51
C VAL A 118 -9.58 12.37 6.42
N ASP A 119 -8.37 11.84 6.17
CA ASP A 119 -8.11 10.39 6.04
C ASP A 119 -9.06 9.68 5.06
N ALA A 120 -9.34 10.32 3.91
CA ALA A 120 -10.24 9.79 2.90
C ALA A 120 -9.61 8.73 1.99
N LEU A 121 -8.27 8.65 1.96
CA LEU A 121 -7.52 7.65 1.19
C LEU A 121 -6.92 6.63 2.13
N GLY A 122 -6.98 5.35 1.75
CA GLY A 122 -6.33 4.25 2.47
C GLY A 122 -5.48 3.39 1.54
N MET A 123 -4.33 2.94 2.03
CA MET A 123 -3.55 1.88 1.38
C MET A 123 -4.07 0.53 1.86
N THR A 124 -4.55 -0.30 0.94
CA THR A 124 -4.98 -1.66 1.26
C THR A 124 -3.80 -2.61 1.33
N ARG A 125 -4.08 -3.85 1.74
CA ARG A 125 -3.12 -4.97 1.72
C ARG A 125 -3.23 -5.82 0.46
N GLU A 126 -4.03 -5.38 -0.51
CA GLU A 126 -4.19 -6.06 -1.79
C GLU A 126 -3.02 -5.70 -2.70
N TYR A 127 -2.29 -6.72 -3.17
CA TYR A 127 -1.15 -6.57 -4.08
C TYR A 127 -1.34 -7.32 -5.42
N GLU A 128 -2.41 -8.12 -5.54
CA GLU A 128 -2.67 -9.01 -6.68
C GLU A 128 -3.58 -8.35 -7.72
N TRP A 129 -3.18 -7.16 -8.20
CA TRP A 129 -3.96 -6.33 -9.14
C TRP A 129 -3.47 -6.41 -10.59
N ALA A 130 -2.86 -7.53 -10.97
CA ALA A 130 -2.43 -7.75 -12.34
C ALA A 130 -3.64 -7.91 -13.28
N VAL A 131 -3.67 -7.13 -14.36
CA VAL A 131 -4.72 -7.14 -15.38
C VAL A 131 -4.12 -7.30 -16.77
N TYR A 132 -4.88 -7.88 -17.70
CA TYR A 132 -4.44 -8.09 -19.08
C TYR A 132 -4.40 -6.81 -19.92
N ASP A 133 -5.37 -5.90 -19.72
CA ASP A 133 -5.43 -4.62 -20.42
C ASP A 133 -5.05 -3.49 -19.45
N LYS A 134 -4.10 -2.64 -19.88
CA LYS A 134 -3.66 -1.44 -19.18
C LYS A 134 -4.82 -0.50 -18.85
N ARG A 135 -5.87 -0.45 -19.69
CA ARG A 135 -7.02 0.45 -19.50
C ARG A 135 -7.75 0.19 -18.19
N HIS A 136 -7.73 -1.05 -17.69
CA HIS A 136 -8.35 -1.39 -16.41
C HIS A 136 -7.58 -0.87 -15.18
N LEU A 137 -6.38 -0.31 -15.37
CA LEU A 137 -5.59 0.33 -14.31
C LEU A 137 -5.85 1.84 -14.21
N TYR A 138 -6.72 2.39 -15.04
CA TYR A 138 -7.26 3.74 -14.87
C TYR A 138 -8.53 3.64 -14.04
N LEU A 139 -8.45 4.07 -12.78
CA LEU A 139 -9.52 3.90 -11.83
C LEU A 139 -10.34 5.16 -11.65
N ASN A 140 -11.65 4.96 -11.67
CA ASN A 140 -12.63 5.97 -11.34
C ASN A 140 -12.93 5.98 -9.84
N LYS A 141 -13.52 7.08 -9.38
CA LYS A 141 -13.95 7.30 -7.99
C LYS A 141 -14.73 6.11 -7.41
N GLU A 142 -15.70 5.60 -8.15
CA GLU A 142 -16.56 4.50 -7.72
C GLU A 142 -15.78 3.20 -7.52
N GLN A 143 -14.82 2.92 -8.40
CA GLN A 143 -13.95 1.74 -8.28
C GLN A 143 -13.05 1.86 -7.05
N LEU A 144 -12.47 3.04 -6.82
CA LEU A 144 -11.65 3.29 -5.63
C LEU A 144 -12.46 3.16 -4.33
N LEU A 145 -13.72 3.61 -4.33
CA LEU A 145 -14.64 3.43 -3.20
C LEU A 145 -14.97 1.95 -2.99
N ALA A 146 -15.25 1.20 -4.07
CA ALA A 146 -15.54 -0.23 -3.99
C ALA A 146 -14.36 -1.05 -3.44
N ILE A 147 -13.12 -0.67 -3.78
CA ILE A 147 -11.91 -1.26 -3.19
C ILE A 147 -11.87 -0.97 -1.68
N GLY A 148 -12.16 0.27 -1.27
CA GLY A 148 -12.20 0.64 0.14
C GLY A 148 -13.27 -0.12 0.91
N ASP A 149 -14.46 -0.26 0.33
CA ASP A 149 -15.59 -0.99 0.90
C ASP A 149 -15.27 -2.48 1.12
N ARG A 150 -14.47 -3.08 0.23
CA ARG A 150 -14.00 -4.47 0.34
C ARG A 150 -12.88 -4.62 1.37
N ALA A 151 -11.89 -3.73 1.34
CA ALA A 151 -10.67 -3.87 2.12
C ALA A 151 -10.79 -3.38 3.56
N PHE A 152 -11.68 -2.41 3.82
CA PHE A 152 -11.89 -1.80 5.14
C PHE A 152 -13.35 -1.97 5.60
N PRO A 153 -13.71 -3.12 6.17
CA PRO A 153 -15.06 -3.38 6.66
C PRO A 153 -15.41 -2.58 7.92
N VAL A 154 -14.41 -2.31 8.78
CA VAL A 154 -14.58 -1.49 9.98
C VAL A 154 -14.39 -0.03 9.60
N ARG A 155 -15.44 0.78 9.78
CA ARG A 155 -15.44 2.20 9.42
C ARG A 155 -15.55 3.08 10.66
N GLU A 156 -14.89 4.22 10.60
CA GLU A 156 -14.98 5.24 11.64
C GLU A 156 -16.34 5.93 11.57
N LYS A 157 -16.89 6.22 12.77
CA LYS A 157 -18.11 7.02 12.89
C LYS A 157 -17.85 8.46 12.48
N ARG A 158 -18.79 9.07 11.77
CA ARG A 158 -18.78 10.51 11.56
C ARG A 158 -19.07 11.22 12.89
N LEU A 159 -18.19 12.11 13.32
CA LEU A 159 -18.45 12.95 14.49
C LEU A 159 -19.55 13.97 14.13
N GLU A 160 -20.71 13.88 14.77
CA GLU A 160 -21.89 14.73 14.51
C GLU A 160 -21.68 16.21 14.89
N LEU A 161 -20.69 16.51 15.72
CA LEU A 161 -20.34 17.87 16.18
C LEU A 161 -18.99 18.32 15.62
N GLN A 162 -18.95 18.62 14.33
CA GLN A 162 -17.97 19.60 13.85
C GLN A 162 -18.50 20.98 14.23
N HIS A 163 -18.06 21.51 15.36
CA HIS A 163 -18.21 22.94 15.68
C HIS A 163 -17.84 23.80 14.44
N PRO A 164 -18.48 24.96 14.23
CA PRO A 164 -18.36 25.70 12.98
C PRO A 164 -16.93 26.16 12.62
N ASN A 165 -15.94 26.10 13.52
CA ASN A 165 -14.62 26.69 13.32
C ASN A 165 -13.39 25.86 13.79
N VAL A 166 -13.42 24.53 13.84
CA VAL A 166 -12.15 23.78 14.10
C VAL A 166 -11.98 22.63 13.12
N ALA A 167 -10.98 22.78 12.25
CA ALA A 167 -10.27 21.65 11.70
C ALA A 167 -9.69 20.89 12.89
N PHE A 168 -10.06 19.62 13.08
CA PHE A 168 -9.49 18.75 14.11
C PHE A 168 -7.97 18.59 13.85
N PHE A 169 -7.18 19.56 14.32
CA PHE A 169 -5.81 19.29 14.71
C PHE A 169 -5.90 18.35 15.90
N ASN A 170 -5.26 17.18 15.80
CA ASN A 170 -5.17 16.13 16.82
C ASN A 170 -4.60 16.65 18.16
N VAL A 171 -5.39 17.42 18.91
CA VAL A 171 -5.05 17.89 20.24
C VAL A 171 -6.36 17.93 21.03
N ALA A 172 -6.47 17.12 22.08
CA ALA A 172 -7.51 17.15 23.12
C ALA A 172 -8.72 16.20 23.05
N PHE A 173 -8.53 14.93 22.68
CA PHE A 173 -9.43 13.86 23.18
C PHE A 173 -8.61 12.72 23.78
N THR A 174 -8.56 12.66 25.11
CA THR A 174 -7.84 11.65 25.92
C THR A 174 -8.49 10.26 25.91
N HIS A 175 -9.67 10.11 25.29
CA HIS A 175 -10.47 8.88 25.35
C HIS A 175 -10.80 8.26 23.99
N LEU A 176 -10.31 8.81 22.87
CA LEU A 176 -10.44 8.12 21.60
C LEU A 176 -9.44 6.95 21.55
N PRO A 177 -9.86 5.75 21.13
CA PRO A 177 -8.92 4.66 20.96
C PRO A 177 -7.81 5.12 20.01
N PRO A 178 -6.53 4.89 20.34
CA PRO A 178 -5.45 5.27 19.45
C PRO A 178 -5.74 4.71 18.06
N LYS A 179 -5.62 5.57 17.04
CA LYS A 179 -5.63 5.14 15.65
C LYS A 179 -4.42 4.23 15.48
N ASN A 180 -4.63 2.93 15.64
CA ASN A 180 -3.56 1.96 15.48
C ASN A 180 -3.14 2.00 14.00
N SER A 181 -1.97 2.60 13.77
CA SER A 181 -1.23 2.58 12.52
C SER A 181 -0.73 1.19 12.18
#